data_AF-A0A099K7S0-F1
#
_entry.id   AF-A0A099K7S0-F1
#
_cell.length_a   1.000
_cell.length_b   1.000
_cell.length_c   1.000
_cell.angle_alpha   90.00
_cell.angle_beta   90.00
_cell.angle_gamma   90.00
#
_symmetry.space_group_name_H-M   'P 1'
#
loop_
_entity.id
_entity.type
_entity.pdbx_description
1 polymer ?
#
loop_
_entity_poly.entity_id
_entity_poly.type
_entity_poly.pdbx_seq_one_letter_code
_entity_poly.pdbx_strand_id
1 'polypeptide(L)'
;MIIKQLTFVALSLSLLSACALQAEESVPALLPENSNAARTEIVAVISNALAGKIVPIAQDVFQQTSRLLLTTPPVTSSHGVKVYSKEIKPALVFELRKKGDTCLLNRLDTEQEWPLKATSCFKR
;
A
#
# COMPACT_ATOMS: atom_id res chain seq x y z
N MET A 1 42.16 -37.56 -28.13
CA MET A 1 41.78 -36.14 -27.92
C MET A 1 40.24 -35.99 -27.88
N ILE A 2 39.52 -36.84 -27.13
CA ILE A 2 38.04 -36.99 -27.19
C ILE A 2 37.36 -36.71 -25.83
N ILE A 3 38.13 -36.62 -24.74
CA ILE A 3 37.60 -36.43 -23.37
C ILE A 3 37.25 -34.96 -23.07
N LYS A 4 37.81 -34.01 -23.84
CA LYS A 4 37.63 -32.56 -23.62
C LYS A 4 36.31 -31.99 -24.16
N GLN A 5 35.59 -32.73 -25.01
CA GLN A 5 34.35 -32.26 -25.63
C GLN A 5 33.08 -32.70 -24.89
N LEU A 6 33.15 -33.78 -24.07
CA LEU A 6 32.00 -34.19 -23.26
C LEU A 6 31.74 -33.26 -22.06
N THR A 7 32.77 -32.58 -21.55
CA THR A 7 32.62 -31.67 -20.39
C THR A 7 31.93 -30.36 -20.74
N PHE A 8 31.93 -29.95 -22.02
CA PHE A 8 31.33 -28.68 -22.45
C PHE A 8 29.80 -28.76 -22.60
N VAL A 9 29.25 -29.95 -22.85
CA VAL A 9 27.79 -30.15 -23.02
C VAL A 9 27.08 -30.25 -21.66
N ALA A 10 27.76 -30.72 -20.61
CA ALA A 10 27.16 -30.83 -19.28
C ALA A 10 26.98 -29.47 -18.59
N LEU A 11 27.76 -28.45 -18.97
CA LEU A 11 27.72 -27.12 -18.32
C LEU A 11 26.62 -26.21 -18.90
N SER A 12 26.06 -26.52 -20.07
CA SER A 12 25.01 -25.70 -20.70
C SER A 12 23.59 -26.08 -20.26
N LEU A 13 23.37 -27.26 -19.67
CA LEU A 13 22.04 -27.68 -19.19
C LEU A 13 21.66 -27.14 -17.79
N SER A 14 22.60 -26.58 -17.03
CA SER A 14 22.34 -26.07 -15.67
C SER A 14 21.86 -24.61 -15.61
N LEU A 15 21.77 -23.91 -16.75
CA LEU A 15 21.36 -22.50 -16.81
C LEU A 15 19.84 -22.27 -17.00
N LEU A 16 19.03 -23.33 -17.13
CA LEU A 16 17.59 -23.21 -17.38
C LEU A 16 16.69 -23.33 -16.13
N SER A 17 17.26 -23.51 -14.94
CA SER A 17 16.48 -23.50 -13.68
C SER A 17 16.46 -22.11 -13.00
N ALA A 18 16.44 -21.02 -13.79
CA ALA A 18 16.09 -19.71 -13.28
C ALA A 18 14.58 -19.72 -12.99
N CYS A 19 14.23 -20.29 -11.83
CA CYS A 19 12.87 -20.40 -11.34
C CYS A 19 12.12 -19.09 -11.50
N ALA A 20 11.00 -19.19 -12.21
CA ALA A 20 9.95 -18.19 -12.23
C ALA A 20 9.37 -18.02 -10.82
N LEU A 21 10.05 -17.25 -9.98
CA LEU A 21 9.44 -16.67 -8.79
C LEU A 21 8.63 -15.46 -9.25
N GLN A 22 7.48 -15.74 -9.87
CA GLN A 22 6.58 -14.71 -10.35
C GLN A 22 5.93 -14.09 -9.10
N ALA A 23 6.53 -13.01 -8.62
CA ALA A 23 6.01 -12.26 -7.50
C ALA A 23 4.57 -11.84 -7.84
N GLU A 24 3.60 -12.24 -7.03
CA GLU A 24 2.22 -11.81 -7.23
C GLU A 24 2.16 -10.28 -7.26
N GLU A 25 1.55 -9.77 -8.33
CA GLU A 25 1.35 -8.35 -8.51
C GLU A 25 0.39 -7.84 -7.45
N SER A 26 0.74 -6.73 -6.79
CA SER A 26 -0.18 -6.10 -5.85
C SER A 26 -1.27 -5.34 -6.60
N VAL A 27 -2.53 -5.58 -6.27
CA VAL A 27 -3.68 -4.94 -6.92
C VAL A 27 -4.46 -4.09 -5.94
N PRO A 28 -5.14 -3.00 -6.37
CA PRO A 28 -6.01 -2.22 -5.49
C PRO A 28 -7.06 -3.08 -4.80
N ALA A 29 -7.30 -2.82 -3.52
CA ALA A 29 -8.17 -3.63 -2.68
C ALA A 29 -9.11 -2.79 -1.81
N LEU A 30 -10.15 -3.45 -1.31
CA LEU A 30 -11.17 -2.92 -0.41
C LEU A 30 -11.27 -3.75 0.86
N LEU A 31 -11.75 -3.13 1.93
CA LEU A 31 -12.09 -3.77 3.19
C LEU A 31 -13.56 -4.18 3.21
N PRO A 32 -13.92 -5.34 3.79
CA PRO A 32 -15.32 -5.66 4.08
C PRO A 32 -15.91 -4.72 5.14
N GLU A 33 -17.24 -4.60 5.21
CA GLU A 33 -17.94 -3.66 6.12
C GLU A 33 -17.54 -3.82 7.60
N ASN A 34 -17.27 -5.05 8.03
CA ASN A 34 -16.94 -5.38 9.43
C ASN A 34 -15.42 -5.37 9.72
N SER A 35 -14.71 -4.37 9.21
CA SER A 35 -13.23 -4.29 9.27
C SER A 35 -12.66 -3.41 10.38
N ASN A 36 -13.31 -3.34 11.54
CA ASN A 36 -12.90 -2.44 12.64
C ASN A 36 -11.46 -2.64 13.12
N ALA A 37 -11.00 -3.90 13.18
CA ALA A 37 -9.62 -4.21 13.55
C ALA A 37 -8.61 -3.70 12.50
N ALA A 38 -8.88 -3.96 11.22
CA ALA A 38 -8.06 -3.48 10.11
C ALA A 38 -8.00 -1.94 10.09
N ARG A 39 -9.14 -1.28 10.30
CA ARG A 39 -9.21 0.18 10.41
C ARG A 39 -8.35 0.71 11.55
N THR A 40 -8.43 0.10 12.73
CA THR A 40 -7.65 0.54 13.91
C THR A 40 -6.15 0.44 13.64
N GLU A 41 -5.73 -0.65 13.01
CA GLU A 41 -4.36 -0.83 12.55
C GLU A 41 -3.95 0.23 11.51
N ILE A 42 -4.77 0.45 10.48
CA ILE A 42 -4.50 1.45 9.42
C ILE A 42 -4.34 2.85 10.02
N VAL A 43 -5.18 3.24 10.98
CA VAL A 43 -5.06 4.53 11.68
C VAL A 43 -3.71 4.61 12.41
N ALA A 44 -3.30 3.54 13.09
CA ALA A 44 -2.01 3.51 13.78
C ALA A 44 -0.82 3.59 12.81
N VAL A 45 -0.86 2.84 11.70
CA VAL A 45 0.18 2.87 10.65
C VAL A 45 0.29 4.27 10.04
N ILE A 46 -0.83 4.89 9.67
CA ILE A 46 -0.85 6.24 9.10
C ILE A 46 -0.33 7.27 10.11
N SER A 47 -0.77 7.19 11.38
CA SER A 47 -0.28 8.09 12.43
C SER A 47 1.24 7.99 12.57
N ASN A 48 1.78 6.77 12.63
CA ASN A 48 3.22 6.52 12.70
C ASN A 48 3.97 7.06 11.46
N ALA A 49 3.44 6.82 10.25
CA ALA A 49 4.00 7.34 9.00
C ALA A 49 4.00 8.88 8.93
N LEU A 50 3.15 9.53 9.74
CA LEU A 50 3.04 10.98 9.86
C LEU A 50 3.65 11.53 11.17
N ALA A 51 4.61 10.80 11.76
CA ALA A 51 5.32 11.18 12.98
C ALA A 51 4.40 11.36 14.21
N GLY A 52 3.43 10.46 14.37
CA GLY A 52 2.52 10.41 15.52
C GLY A 52 1.34 11.36 15.44
N LYS A 53 1.10 12.01 14.29
CA LYS A 53 -0.03 12.91 14.11
C LYS A 53 -1.35 12.15 14.09
N ILE A 54 -2.28 12.57 14.94
CA ILE A 54 -3.65 12.06 14.93
C ILE A 54 -4.37 12.63 13.71
N VAL A 55 -4.77 11.75 12.79
CA VAL A 55 -5.55 12.11 11.61
C VAL A 55 -6.94 11.51 11.73
N PRO A 56 -8.02 12.31 11.57
CA PRO A 56 -9.37 11.76 11.52
C PRO A 56 -9.53 10.94 10.23
N ILE A 57 -9.79 9.65 10.39
CA ILE A 57 -10.05 8.71 9.30
C ILE A 57 -11.46 8.14 9.47
N ALA A 58 -12.22 8.14 8.38
CA ALA A 58 -13.62 7.70 8.36
C ALA A 58 -13.77 6.23 8.80
N GLN A 59 -14.98 5.85 9.24
CA GLN A 59 -15.27 4.48 9.70
C GLN A 59 -15.28 3.47 8.55
N ASP A 60 -15.69 3.92 7.37
CA ASP A 60 -15.82 3.20 6.12
C ASP A 60 -14.57 3.30 5.23
N VAL A 61 -13.43 3.69 5.80
CA VAL A 61 -12.18 3.82 5.05
C VAL A 61 -11.86 2.53 4.31
N PHE A 62 -11.52 2.64 3.03
CA PHE A 62 -11.26 1.53 2.11
C PHE A 62 -12.43 0.57 1.86
N GLN A 63 -13.66 0.85 2.28
CA GLN A 63 -14.80 -0.01 1.96
C GLN A 63 -15.34 0.24 0.53
N GLN A 64 -15.27 1.48 0.06
CA GLN A 64 -15.79 1.89 -1.27
C GLN A 64 -14.69 2.21 -2.27
N THR A 65 -13.54 2.70 -1.80
CA THR A 65 -12.41 3.12 -2.64
C THR A 65 -11.11 2.62 -2.08
N SER A 66 -10.22 2.11 -2.92
CA SER A 66 -8.90 1.63 -2.49
C SER A 66 -7.95 2.76 -2.07
N ARG A 67 -8.33 4.03 -2.19
CA ARG A 67 -7.48 5.19 -1.91
C ARG A 67 -8.06 6.08 -0.82
N LEU A 68 -7.19 6.54 0.07
CA LEU A 68 -7.44 7.56 1.07
C LEU A 68 -6.59 8.79 0.74
N LEU A 69 -7.24 9.93 0.59
CA LEU A 69 -6.59 11.21 0.36
C LEU A 69 -6.60 12.01 1.66
N LEU A 70 -5.43 12.40 2.14
CA LEU A 70 -5.28 13.29 3.28
C LEU A 70 -4.81 14.65 2.82
N THR A 71 -5.62 15.67 3.10
CA THR A 71 -5.36 17.07 2.74
C THR A 71 -5.37 17.95 3.98
N THR A 72 -4.82 19.16 3.86
CA THR A 72 -4.93 20.15 4.93
C THR A 72 -6.36 20.70 4.94
N PRO A 73 -7.12 20.56 6.04
CA PRO A 73 -8.46 21.12 6.11
C PRO A 73 -8.39 22.66 6.09
N PRO A 74 -9.43 23.34 5.58
CA PRO A 74 -9.52 24.78 5.70
C PRO A 74 -9.64 25.19 7.17
N VAL A 75 -9.15 26.39 7.50
CA VAL A 75 -9.37 26.99 8.82
C VAL A 75 -10.63 27.85 8.80
N THR A 76 -11.32 27.98 9.93
CA THR A 76 -12.53 28.79 10.04
C THR A 76 -12.19 30.13 10.68
N SER A 77 -12.56 31.24 10.02
CA SER A 77 -12.41 32.59 10.58
C SER A 77 -13.38 32.83 11.75
N SER A 78 -13.17 33.93 12.49
CA SER A 78 -14.08 34.38 13.56
C SER A 78 -15.52 34.62 13.10
N HIS A 79 -15.76 34.83 11.81
CA HIS A 79 -17.08 35.03 11.20
C HIS A 79 -17.66 33.76 10.56
N GLY A 80 -17.03 32.60 10.77
CA GLY A 80 -17.51 31.31 10.22
C GLY A 80 -17.12 31.04 8.77
N VAL A 81 -16.36 31.94 8.13
CA VAL A 81 -15.89 31.76 6.74
C VAL A 81 -14.72 30.78 6.70
N LYS A 82 -14.78 29.77 5.81
CA LYS A 82 -13.67 28.85 5.54
C LYS A 82 -12.58 29.58 4.76
N VAL A 83 -11.37 29.58 5.29
CA VAL A 83 -10.17 30.16 4.69
C VAL A 83 -9.24 29.02 4.28
N TYR A 84 -8.87 29.02 3.01
CA TYR A 84 -7.92 28.08 2.44
C TYR A 84 -6.54 28.73 2.38
N SER A 85 -5.49 27.95 2.63
CA SER A 85 -4.13 28.44 2.42
C SER A 85 -3.93 28.79 0.95
N LYS A 86 -3.19 29.88 0.68
CA LYS A 86 -2.75 30.23 -0.68
C LYS A 86 -1.81 29.16 -1.25
N GLU A 87 -1.05 28.49 -0.39
CA GLU A 87 -0.22 27.36 -0.76
C GLU A 87 -1.05 26.09 -0.89
N ILE A 88 -1.11 25.55 -2.11
CA ILE A 88 -1.69 24.24 -2.38
C ILE A 88 -0.66 23.18 -2.01
N LYS A 89 -0.90 22.48 -0.90
CA LYS A 89 -0.12 21.29 -0.54
C LYS A 89 -0.71 20.07 -1.26
N PRO A 90 0.11 19.23 -1.90
CA PRO A 90 -0.40 17.99 -2.50
C PRO A 90 -1.03 17.11 -1.43
N ALA A 91 -2.08 16.38 -1.82
CA ALA A 91 -2.69 15.38 -0.94
C ALA A 91 -1.70 14.25 -0.70
N LEU A 92 -1.60 13.78 0.54
CA LEU A 92 -0.96 12.50 0.83
C LEU A 92 -1.94 11.41 0.40
N VAL A 93 -1.45 10.43 -0.36
CA VAL A 93 -2.30 9.36 -0.90
C VAL A 93 -1.84 8.04 -0.34
N PHE A 94 -2.74 7.39 0.39
CA PHE A 94 -2.59 6.01 0.84
C PHE A 94 -3.47 5.11 -0.01
N GLU A 95 -2.95 3.98 -0.45
CA GLU A 95 -3.69 2.98 -1.24
C GLU A 95 -3.66 1.64 -0.52
N LEU A 96 -4.83 1.04 -0.29
CA LEU A 96 -4.95 -0.34 0.14
C LEU A 96 -4.79 -1.26 -1.06
N ARG A 97 -3.87 -2.22 -0.96
CA ARG A 97 -3.57 -3.20 -2.00
C ARG A 97 -3.63 -4.62 -1.44
N LYS A 98 -3.95 -5.57 -2.30
CA LYS A 98 -3.88 -7.01 -2.02
C LYS A 98 -2.71 -7.60 -2.79
N LYS A 99 -1.84 -8.34 -2.11
CA LYS A 99 -0.73 -9.10 -2.68
C LYS A 99 -0.82 -10.53 -2.15
N GLY A 100 -1.35 -11.42 -2.97
CA GLY A 100 -1.78 -12.75 -2.52
C GLY A 100 -2.80 -12.64 -1.38
N ASP A 101 -2.50 -13.28 -0.26
CA ASP A 101 -3.32 -13.24 0.94
C ASP A 101 -3.02 -12.06 1.87
N THR A 102 -2.04 -11.22 1.53
CA THR A 102 -1.64 -10.08 2.37
C THR A 102 -2.33 -8.79 1.91
N CYS A 103 -2.79 -8.00 2.88
CA CYS A 103 -3.23 -6.63 2.65
C CYS A 103 -2.06 -5.69 2.93
N LEU A 104 -1.77 -4.81 2.00
CA LEU A 104 -0.69 -3.82 2.07
C LEU A 104 -1.32 -2.43 2.10
N LEU A 105 -0.81 -1.57 2.96
CA LEU A 105 -1.06 -0.14 2.89
C LEU A 105 0.14 0.52 2.23
N ASN A 106 -0.07 1.14 1.08
CA ASN A 106 0.97 1.83 0.33
C ASN A 106 0.81 3.34 0.49
N ARG A 107 1.91 4.06 0.66
CA ARG A 107 1.96 5.52 0.55
C ARG A 107 2.58 5.89 -0.78
N LEU A 108 1.81 6.52 -1.67
CA LEU A 108 2.18 6.65 -3.08
C LEU A 108 3.27 7.70 -3.35
N ASP A 109 3.41 8.72 -2.49
CA ASP A 109 4.44 9.76 -2.66
C ASP A 109 5.84 9.31 -2.22
N THR A 110 5.93 8.33 -1.30
CA THR A 110 7.21 7.82 -0.76
C THR A 110 7.47 6.36 -1.13
N GLU A 111 6.54 5.71 -1.83
CA GLU A 111 6.57 4.28 -2.16
C GLU A 111 6.73 3.35 -0.94
N GLN A 112 6.41 3.85 0.25
CA GLN A 112 6.46 3.04 1.47
C GLN A 112 5.28 2.07 1.49
N GLU A 113 5.55 0.83 1.89
CA GLU A 113 4.55 -0.23 2.03
C GLU A 113 4.57 -0.79 3.45
N TRP A 114 3.38 -0.97 4.03
CA TRP A 114 3.21 -1.63 5.32
C TRP A 114 2.27 -2.83 5.17
N PRO A 115 2.72 -4.05 5.51
CA PRO A 115 1.81 -5.18 5.60
C PRO A 115 0.88 -4.99 6.80
N LEU A 116 -0.41 -5.21 6.57
CA LEU A 116 -1.42 -5.21 7.62
C LEU A 116 -1.51 -6.60 8.24
N LYS A 117 -1.62 -6.65 9.56
CA LYS A 117 -1.89 -7.87 10.33
C LYS A 117 -3.33 -8.32 10.15
N ALA A 118 -4.25 -7.39 9.97
CA ALA A 118 -5.62 -7.73 9.62
C ALA A 118 -5.67 -8.31 8.19
N THR A 119 -6.14 -9.56 8.10
CA THR A 119 -5.89 -10.44 6.96
C THR A 119 -6.91 -10.35 5.82
N SER A 120 -8.01 -9.62 5.98
CA SER A 120 -9.09 -9.64 4.98
C SER A 120 -9.25 -8.31 4.25
N CYS A 121 -8.85 -8.33 2.98
CA CYS A 121 -9.20 -7.37 1.96
C CYS A 121 -9.43 -8.13 0.66
N PHE A 122 -10.28 -7.59 -0.21
CA PHE A 122 -10.62 -8.17 -1.51
C PHE A 122 -10.23 -7.21 -2.63
N LYS A 123 -9.95 -7.74 -3.82
CA LYS A 123 -9.65 -6.92 -4.99
C LYS A 123 -10.85 -6.00 -5.29
N ARG A 124 -10.57 -4.73 -5.59
CA ARG A 124 -11.58 -3.74 -5.99
C ARG A 124 -12.34 -4.16 -7.25
#